data_AF-A0AAV6V359-F1
#
_entry.id   AF-A0AAV6V359-F1
#
_cell.length_a   1.000
_cell.length_b   1.000
_cell.length_c   1.000
_cell.angle_alpha   90.00
_cell.angle_beta   90.00
_cell.angle_gamma   90.00
#
_symmetry.space_group_name_H-M   'P 1'
#
loop_
_entity.id
_entity.type
_entity.pdbx_description
1 polymer ?
#
loop_
_entity_poly.entity_id
_entity_poly.type
_entity_poly.pdbx_seq_one_letter_code
_entity_poly.pdbx_strand_id
1 'polypeptide(L)'
;MAKKLRGQGTERVMKKLQVNIELGQYYEAHQMYRTLYFRYLSQKKYDDLISLLYDGSILFFTHSQHNSGSDLSVLLINVFNESEVPVTDELMDKLGTLFSMMLPDSPERNNFLTTALKWSSKNREDSPTFGHPRLHQSVALTLWKEKNYQQSRYHFIHSTDGDNCASMLIEYHITEGYPSEVDLFIAQTVLQYLCLKNKSTASTAFHAYTEKHPAVTSGFPYLLPLLNFLQFLLQAIEREKLAYFAVLCEKYQPSLQRDPTYSEYVDRIGQLFFGLTPPPKQQGGLFGNLLQSFFGGFDENFTEEGEPVAGPSKREASFKLRQEELD
;
A
#
# COMPACT_ATOMS: atom_id res chain seq x y z
N MET A 1 37.04 -1.11 -19.00
CA MET A 1 37.03 -0.09 -20.07
C MET A 1 36.09 -0.57 -21.17
N ALA A 2 34.83 -0.15 -21.16
CA ALA A 2 33.88 -0.35 -22.25
C ALA A 2 32.79 0.72 -22.14
N LYS A 3 33.13 1.92 -22.60
CA LYS A 3 32.19 3.03 -22.78
C LYS A 3 31.31 2.63 -23.95
N LYS A 4 30.17 1.97 -23.67
CA LYS A 4 29.17 1.59 -24.66
C LYS A 4 28.84 2.85 -25.46
N LEU A 5 29.15 2.84 -26.76
CA LEU A 5 28.94 3.95 -27.69
C LEU A 5 27.44 4.28 -27.70
N ARG A 6 27.02 5.24 -26.86
CA ARG A 6 25.73 5.92 -27.02
C ARG A 6 25.76 6.51 -28.42
N GLY A 7 24.83 6.10 -29.28
CA GLY A 7 24.77 6.60 -30.65
C GLY A 7 24.72 8.13 -30.65
N GLN A 8 25.52 8.78 -31.49
CA GLN A 8 25.64 10.26 -31.54
C GLN A 8 24.28 10.98 -31.71
N GLY A 9 23.29 10.33 -32.33
CA GLY A 9 21.92 10.84 -32.45
C GLY A 9 21.15 10.88 -31.13
N THR A 10 21.40 9.94 -30.21
CA THR A 10 20.75 9.86 -28.89
C THR A 10 21.18 11.04 -28.02
N GLU A 11 22.48 11.32 -27.99
CA GLU A 11 23.07 12.41 -27.20
C GLU A 11 22.63 13.80 -27.70
N ARG A 12 22.49 13.96 -29.02
CA ARG A 12 21.94 15.19 -29.61
C ARG A 12 20.48 15.42 -29.23
N VAL A 13 19.67 14.37 -29.16
CA VAL A 13 18.27 14.48 -28.75
C VAL A 13 18.16 14.81 -27.26
N MET A 14 19.00 14.21 -26.41
CA MET A 14 19.05 14.55 -24.98
C MET A 14 19.42 16.01 -24.75
N LYS A 15 20.43 16.53 -25.46
CA LYS A 15 20.76 17.96 -25.41
C LYS A 15 19.61 18.84 -25.84
N LYS A 16 18.88 18.45 -26.89
CA LYS A 16 17.71 19.20 -27.35
C LYS A 16 16.57 19.19 -26.31
N LEU A 17 16.33 18.07 -25.65
CA LEU A 17 15.34 17.96 -24.57
C LEU A 17 15.69 18.89 -23.40
N GLN A 18 16.96 18.90 -22.97
CA GLN A 18 17.44 19.79 -21.92
C GLN A 18 17.26 21.27 -22.31
N VAL A 19 17.68 21.65 -23.52
CA VAL A 19 17.51 23.03 -24.01
C VAL A 19 16.04 23.44 -24.05
N ASN A 20 15.14 22.59 -24.53
CA ASN A 20 13.71 22.91 -24.56
C ASN A 20 13.16 23.15 -23.14
N ILE A 21 13.59 22.36 -22.16
CA ILE A 21 13.18 22.51 -20.77
C ILE A 21 13.75 23.80 -20.16
N GLU A 22 15.01 24.13 -20.43
CA GLU A 22 15.63 25.40 -20.00
C GLU A 22 14.92 26.63 -20.61
N LEU A 23 14.41 26.50 -21.84
CA LEU A 23 13.64 27.54 -22.53
C LEU A 23 12.15 27.56 -22.13
N GLY A 24 11.71 26.70 -21.20
CA GLY A 24 10.31 26.61 -20.76
C GLY A 24 9.36 25.98 -21.79
N GLN A 25 9.89 25.33 -22.83
CA GLN A 25 9.14 24.62 -23.88
C GLN A 25 8.77 23.20 -23.41
N TYR A 26 8.03 23.12 -22.31
CA TYR A 26 7.75 21.86 -21.61
C TYR A 26 6.84 20.93 -22.41
N TYR A 27 5.87 21.48 -23.13
CA TYR A 27 4.96 20.70 -23.98
C TYR A 27 5.73 20.00 -25.11
N GLU A 28 6.59 20.75 -25.81
CA GLU A 28 7.42 20.23 -26.90
C GLU A 28 8.39 19.17 -26.38
N ALA A 29 9.02 19.42 -25.22
CA ALA A 29 9.88 18.45 -24.57
C ALA A 29 9.11 17.16 -24.24
N HIS A 30 7.89 17.28 -23.69
CA HIS A 30 7.06 16.13 -23.31
C HIS A 30 6.66 15.31 -24.54
N GLN A 31 6.22 15.94 -25.62
CA GLN A 31 5.91 15.25 -26.88
C GLN A 31 7.14 14.56 -27.48
N MET A 32 8.32 15.17 -27.34
CA MET A 32 9.58 14.52 -27.73
C MET A 32 9.86 13.26 -26.91
N TYR A 33 9.70 13.30 -25.57
CA TYR A 33 9.82 12.10 -24.72
C TYR A 33 8.85 11.00 -25.15
N ARG A 34 7.58 11.32 -25.43
CA ARG A 34 6.58 10.35 -25.90
C ARG A 34 6.93 9.75 -27.26
N THR A 35 7.46 10.56 -28.17
CA THR A 35 7.94 10.08 -29.48
C THR A 35 9.13 9.12 -29.31
N LEU A 36 10.06 9.43 -28.41
CA LEU A 36 11.19 8.58 -28.08
C LEU A 36 10.76 7.27 -27.43
N TYR A 37 9.74 7.31 -26.57
CA TYR A 37 9.15 6.13 -25.96
C TYR A 37 8.74 5.10 -27.01
N PHE A 38 7.85 5.44 -27.94
CA PHE A 38 7.41 4.48 -28.97
C PHE A 38 8.56 4.00 -29.87
N ARG A 39 9.50 4.89 -30.17
CA ARG A 39 10.67 4.55 -31.00
C ARG A 39 11.61 3.57 -30.31
N TYR A 40 11.92 3.77 -29.04
CA TYR A 40 12.84 2.89 -28.30
C TYR A 40 12.17 1.60 -27.88
N LEU A 41 10.87 1.65 -27.59
CA LEU A 41 10.07 0.46 -27.32
C LEU A 41 10.04 -0.49 -28.53
N SER A 42 9.76 0.02 -29.73
CA SER A 42 9.79 -0.78 -30.97
C SER A 42 11.19 -1.32 -31.33
N GLN A 43 12.25 -0.61 -30.91
CA GLN A 43 13.64 -1.06 -31.06
C GLN A 43 14.11 -1.99 -29.92
N LYS A 44 13.26 -2.28 -28.93
CA LYS A 44 13.59 -3.07 -27.73
C LYS A 44 14.79 -2.53 -26.96
N LYS A 45 14.98 -1.21 -26.96
CA LYS A 45 16.04 -0.52 -26.20
C LYS A 45 15.57 -0.21 -24.78
N TYR A 46 15.20 -1.25 -24.04
CA TYR A 46 14.53 -1.11 -22.75
C TYR A 46 15.39 -0.39 -21.70
N ASP A 47 16.66 -0.77 -21.53
CA ASP A 47 17.56 -0.14 -20.54
C ASP A 47 17.72 1.37 -20.76
N ASP A 48 17.97 1.76 -22.01
CA ASP A 48 18.11 3.16 -22.40
C ASP A 48 16.80 3.93 -22.19
N LEU A 49 15.66 3.28 -22.50
CA LEU A 49 14.34 3.88 -22.34
C LEU A 49 13.93 4.03 -20.87
N ILE A 50 14.26 3.06 -20.02
CA ILE A 50 14.05 3.12 -18.58
C ILE A 50 14.80 4.32 -17.97
N SER A 51 16.08 4.48 -18.31
CA SER A 51 16.86 5.65 -17.87
C SER A 51 16.24 6.95 -18.39
N LEU A 52 15.90 6.99 -19.68
CA LEU A 52 15.32 8.17 -20.32
C LEU A 52 14.04 8.65 -19.63
N LEU A 53 13.10 7.73 -19.37
CA LEU A 53 11.82 8.06 -18.76
C LEU A 53 11.97 8.44 -17.30
N TYR A 54 12.80 7.71 -16.54
CA TYR A 54 13.05 8.04 -15.14
C TYR A 54 13.67 9.44 -15.01
N ASP A 55 14.76 9.71 -15.73
CA ASP A 55 15.45 11.00 -15.69
C ASP A 55 14.53 12.13 -16.19
N GLY A 56 13.72 11.84 -17.22
CA GLY A 56 12.72 12.77 -17.76
C GLY A 56 11.61 13.11 -16.77
N SER A 57 11.08 12.11 -16.04
CA SER A 57 10.07 12.32 -15.00
C SER A 57 10.61 13.21 -13.89
N ILE A 58 11.81 12.89 -13.36
CA ILE A 58 12.49 13.71 -12.33
C ILE A 58 12.63 15.14 -12.82
N LEU A 59 13.11 15.33 -14.06
CA LEU A 59 13.30 16.66 -14.62
C LEU A 59 11.99 17.44 -14.71
N PHE A 60 10.90 16.85 -15.21
CA PHE A 60 9.60 17.53 -15.23
C PHE A 60 9.10 17.90 -13.83
N PHE A 61 9.26 17.02 -12.85
CA PHE A 61 8.89 17.33 -11.48
C PHE A 61 9.71 18.48 -10.88
N THR A 62 11.02 18.55 -11.17
CA THR A 62 11.86 19.68 -10.70
C THR A 62 11.46 21.04 -11.30
N HIS A 63 10.77 21.04 -12.44
CA HIS A 63 10.23 22.24 -13.10
C HIS A 63 8.71 22.43 -12.85
N SER A 64 8.16 21.76 -11.82
CA SER A 64 6.73 21.81 -11.45
C SER A 64 5.77 21.39 -12.57
N GLN A 65 6.24 20.62 -13.55
CA GLN A 65 5.43 20.07 -14.64
C GLN A 65 4.89 18.69 -14.24
N HIS A 66 4.07 18.66 -13.19
CA HIS A 66 3.67 17.41 -12.52
C HIS A 66 2.92 16.46 -13.47
N ASN A 67 2.02 16.95 -14.32
CA ASN A 67 1.27 16.09 -15.25
C ASN A 67 2.19 15.38 -16.24
N SER A 68 3.18 16.10 -16.80
CA SER A 68 4.18 15.53 -17.71
C SER A 68 5.07 14.51 -17.00
N GLY A 69 5.51 14.82 -15.78
CA GLY A 69 6.31 13.90 -14.95
C GLY A 69 5.54 12.63 -14.60
N SER A 70 4.25 12.76 -14.25
CA SER A 70 3.39 11.61 -13.94
C SER A 70 3.10 10.75 -15.16
N ASP A 71 2.82 11.34 -16.32
CA ASP A 71 2.66 10.59 -17.58
C ASP A 71 3.91 9.77 -17.90
N LEU A 72 5.11 10.38 -17.85
CA LEU A 72 6.36 9.65 -18.08
C LEU A 72 6.61 8.55 -17.04
N SER A 73 6.20 8.75 -15.80
CA SER A 73 6.32 7.75 -14.73
C SER A 73 5.42 6.54 -14.96
N VAL A 74 4.21 6.74 -15.50
CA VAL A 74 3.33 5.65 -15.93
C VAL A 74 3.84 4.98 -17.21
N LEU A 75 4.47 5.71 -18.13
CA LEU A 75 5.14 5.09 -19.28
C LEU A 75 6.32 4.20 -18.83
N LEU A 76 7.07 4.61 -17.81
CA LEU A 76 8.16 3.82 -17.22
C LEU A 76 7.66 2.46 -16.70
N ILE A 77 6.62 2.51 -15.86
CA ILE A 77 5.52 1.54 -15.74
C ILE A 77 5.43 0.46 -16.83
N ASN A 78 4.93 0.92 -17.98
CA ASN A 78 4.66 0.11 -19.15
C ASN A 78 5.92 -0.52 -19.73
N VAL A 79 7.06 0.20 -19.71
CA VAL A 79 8.33 -0.39 -20.16
C VAL A 79 8.75 -1.55 -19.25
N PHE A 80 8.54 -1.45 -17.93
CA PHE A 80 8.83 -2.57 -17.03
C PHE A 80 7.98 -3.81 -17.36
N ASN A 81 6.72 -3.61 -17.73
CA ASN A 81 5.84 -4.68 -18.18
C ASN A 81 6.31 -5.30 -19.51
N GLU A 82 6.59 -4.47 -20.51
CA GLU A 82 6.98 -4.92 -21.86
C GLU A 82 8.37 -5.56 -21.92
N SER A 83 9.27 -5.15 -21.03
CA SER A 83 10.63 -5.69 -20.94
C SER A 83 10.76 -6.89 -20.01
N GLU A 84 9.70 -7.23 -19.27
CA GLU A 84 9.70 -8.26 -18.23
C GLU A 84 10.87 -8.10 -17.24
N VAL A 85 11.24 -6.85 -16.92
CA VAL A 85 12.36 -6.58 -16.01
C VAL A 85 12.06 -7.16 -14.62
N PRO A 86 13.04 -7.81 -13.97
CA PRO A 86 12.84 -8.35 -12.63
C PRO A 86 12.48 -7.26 -11.61
N VAL A 87 11.56 -7.59 -10.71
CA VAL A 87 11.23 -6.73 -9.56
C VAL A 87 12.42 -6.72 -8.61
N THR A 88 13.07 -5.56 -8.47
CA THR A 88 14.26 -5.36 -7.62
C THR A 88 14.07 -4.16 -6.69
N ASP A 89 14.81 -4.17 -5.58
CA ASP A 89 14.80 -3.07 -4.61
C ASP A 89 15.17 -1.72 -5.23
N GLU A 90 16.11 -1.70 -6.18
CA GLU A 90 16.51 -0.47 -6.89
C GLU A 90 15.34 0.16 -7.66
N LEU A 91 14.54 -0.67 -8.35
CA LEU A 91 13.37 -0.17 -9.06
C LEU A 91 12.27 0.32 -8.10
N MET A 92 12.15 -0.30 -6.92
CA MET A 92 11.22 0.19 -5.89
C MET A 92 11.64 1.57 -5.37
N ASP A 93 12.93 1.77 -5.13
CA ASP A 93 13.47 3.07 -4.69
C ASP A 93 13.23 4.17 -5.73
N LYS A 94 13.37 3.83 -7.03
CA LYS A 94 13.02 4.73 -8.13
C LYS A 94 11.53 5.09 -8.13
N LEU A 95 10.65 4.09 -8.04
CA LEU A 95 9.20 4.33 -8.01
C LEU A 95 8.77 5.13 -6.77
N GLY A 96 9.34 4.84 -5.60
CA GLY A 96 9.12 5.61 -4.38
C GLY A 96 9.57 7.06 -4.49
N THR A 97 10.71 7.31 -5.15
CA THR A 97 11.19 8.67 -5.45
C THR A 97 10.19 9.41 -6.34
N LEU A 98 9.73 8.80 -7.43
CA LEU A 98 8.74 9.41 -8.33
C LEU A 98 7.43 9.72 -7.60
N PHE A 99 6.90 8.80 -6.79
CA PHE A 99 5.71 9.03 -5.97
C PHE A 99 5.85 10.25 -5.06
N SER A 100 7.01 10.42 -4.41
CA SER A 100 7.27 11.55 -3.50
C SER A 100 7.34 12.91 -4.17
N MET A 101 7.50 12.96 -5.50
CA MET A 101 7.55 14.20 -6.29
C MET A 101 6.21 14.55 -6.95
N MET A 102 5.24 13.64 -6.90
CA MET A 102 3.90 13.86 -7.44
C MET A 102 3.05 14.72 -6.50
N LEU A 103 2.18 15.55 -7.08
CA LEU A 103 1.24 16.35 -6.29
C LEU A 103 0.37 15.45 -5.40
N PRO A 104 0.27 15.74 -4.09
CA PRO A 104 -0.68 15.10 -3.21
C PRO A 104 -2.10 15.16 -3.78
N ASP A 105 -2.89 14.13 -3.51
CA ASP A 105 -4.32 14.01 -3.88
C ASP A 105 -4.63 14.12 -5.39
N SER A 106 -3.62 14.08 -6.26
CA SER A 106 -3.84 14.10 -7.71
C SER A 106 -4.30 12.73 -8.24
N PRO A 107 -5.26 12.68 -9.19
CA PRO A 107 -5.67 11.43 -9.85
C PRO A 107 -4.49 10.67 -10.47
N GLU A 108 -3.51 11.40 -11.00
CA GLU A 108 -2.30 10.85 -11.60
C GLU A 108 -1.44 10.10 -10.57
N ARG A 109 -1.32 10.63 -9.36
CA ARG A 109 -0.56 9.99 -8.27
C ARG A 109 -1.20 8.68 -7.84
N ASN A 110 -2.54 8.65 -7.75
CA ASN A 110 -3.29 7.43 -7.45
C ASN A 110 -3.13 6.39 -8.57
N ASN A 111 -3.31 6.80 -9.83
CA ASN A 111 -3.13 5.92 -10.98
C ASN A 111 -1.71 5.33 -11.04
N PHE A 112 -0.69 6.17 -10.81
CA PHE A 112 0.70 5.74 -10.74
C PHE A 112 0.91 4.69 -9.63
N LEU A 113 0.44 4.97 -8.41
CA LEU A 113 0.61 4.07 -7.27
C LEU A 113 -0.07 2.72 -7.50
N THR A 114 -1.32 2.70 -7.98
CA THR A 114 -2.04 1.46 -8.33
C THR A 114 -1.28 0.66 -9.39
N THR A 115 -0.82 1.34 -10.45
CA THR A 115 -0.05 0.69 -11.53
C THR A 115 1.28 0.13 -11.02
N ALA A 116 1.98 0.88 -10.15
CA ALA A 116 3.26 0.50 -9.58
C ALA A 116 3.13 -0.72 -8.67
N LEU A 117 2.15 -0.72 -7.76
CA LEU A 117 1.90 -1.84 -6.84
C LEU A 117 1.53 -3.10 -7.62
N LYS A 118 0.63 -2.99 -8.60
CA LYS A 118 0.23 -4.10 -9.48
C LYS A 118 1.39 -4.68 -10.28
N TRP A 119 2.30 -3.85 -10.76
CA TRP A 119 3.50 -4.36 -11.43
C TRP A 119 4.43 -5.05 -10.43
N SER A 120 4.63 -4.45 -9.26
CA SER A 120 5.57 -4.95 -8.24
C SER A 120 5.14 -6.27 -7.59
N SER A 121 3.87 -6.68 -7.73
CA SER A 121 3.35 -7.97 -7.27
C SER A 121 3.55 -9.12 -8.27
N LYS A 122 4.04 -8.85 -9.49
CA LYS A 122 4.24 -9.88 -10.53
C LYS A 122 5.34 -10.88 -10.14
N ASN A 123 5.16 -12.13 -10.58
CA ASN A 123 6.16 -13.21 -10.55
C ASN A 123 6.72 -13.53 -9.17
N ARG A 124 5.89 -13.44 -8.12
CA ARG A 124 6.28 -13.79 -6.77
C ARG A 124 5.31 -14.82 -6.20
N GLU A 125 5.67 -16.10 -6.31
CA GLU A 125 4.94 -17.22 -5.70
C GLU A 125 4.82 -17.08 -4.18
N ASP A 126 5.79 -16.39 -3.56
CA ASP A 126 5.93 -16.29 -2.09
C ASP A 126 5.73 -14.88 -1.50
N SER A 127 5.37 -13.85 -2.29
CA SER A 127 5.32 -12.46 -1.78
C SER A 127 3.92 -11.84 -1.77
N PRO A 128 3.73 -10.77 -0.97
CA PRO A 128 2.41 -10.21 -0.72
C PRO A 128 1.68 -9.88 -2.01
N THR A 129 0.42 -10.29 -2.10
CA THR A 129 -0.47 -9.99 -3.22
C THR A 129 -0.72 -8.49 -3.43
N PHE A 130 -0.26 -7.65 -2.49
CA PHE A 130 -0.52 -6.20 -2.44
C PHE A 130 0.58 -5.33 -3.06
N GLY A 131 1.70 -5.94 -3.46
CA GLY A 131 2.86 -5.23 -4.00
C GLY A 131 4.12 -5.44 -3.16
N HIS A 132 5.22 -4.85 -3.62
CA HIS A 132 6.52 -5.05 -2.98
C HIS A 132 6.63 -4.27 -1.66
N PRO A 133 7.07 -4.90 -0.55
CA PRO A 133 7.15 -4.25 0.77
C PRO A 133 7.99 -2.97 0.79
N ARG A 134 9.08 -2.93 0.02
CA ARG A 134 9.95 -1.75 -0.12
C ARG A 134 9.25 -0.54 -0.76
N LEU A 135 8.40 -0.76 -1.77
CA LEU A 135 7.61 0.31 -2.36
C LEU A 135 6.57 0.83 -1.35
N HIS A 136 5.89 -0.08 -0.65
CA HIS A 136 5.00 0.29 0.46
C HIS A 136 5.73 1.14 1.52
N GLN A 137 6.96 0.77 1.90
CA GLN A 137 7.77 1.56 2.84
C GLN A 137 8.01 2.99 2.34
N SER A 138 8.47 3.18 1.10
CA SER A 138 8.71 4.52 0.53
C SER A 138 7.44 5.37 0.47
N VAL A 139 6.32 4.75 0.09
CA VAL A 139 5.00 5.40 0.03
C VAL A 139 4.53 5.79 1.43
N ALA A 140 4.65 4.89 2.41
CA ALA A 140 4.28 5.15 3.80
C ALA A 140 5.05 6.33 4.41
N LEU A 141 6.37 6.38 4.17
CA LEU A 141 7.24 7.47 4.62
C LEU A 141 6.87 8.81 3.97
N THR A 142 6.49 8.78 2.69
CA THR A 142 6.05 10.00 1.97
C THR A 142 4.73 10.51 2.56
N LEU A 143 3.74 9.63 2.69
CA LEU A 143 2.42 9.98 3.25
C LEU A 143 2.51 10.45 4.70
N TRP A 144 3.43 9.87 5.49
CA TRP A 144 3.69 10.34 6.86
C TRP A 144 4.24 11.77 6.87
N LYS A 145 5.20 12.10 6.00
CA LYS A 145 5.70 13.48 5.86
C LYS A 145 4.59 14.46 5.47
N GLU A 146 3.62 14.00 4.70
CA GLU A 146 2.44 14.74 4.27
C GLU A 146 1.31 14.76 5.32
N LYS A 147 1.52 14.17 6.50
CA LYS A 147 0.53 14.04 7.60
C LYS A 147 -0.73 13.25 7.21
N ASN A 148 -0.68 12.47 6.14
CA ASN A 148 -1.73 11.51 5.79
C ASN A 148 -1.50 10.20 6.55
N TYR A 149 -1.76 10.23 7.87
CA TYR A 149 -1.47 9.12 8.78
C TYR A 149 -2.26 7.85 8.44
N GLN A 150 -3.53 7.99 8.05
CA GLN A 150 -4.39 6.85 7.75
C GLN A 150 -3.82 6.04 6.57
N GLN A 151 -3.47 6.71 5.47
CA GLN A 151 -2.88 6.03 4.32
C GLN A 151 -1.44 5.58 4.61
N SER A 152 -0.66 6.37 5.37
CA SER A 152 0.67 5.97 5.80
C SER A 152 0.65 4.66 6.59
N ARG A 153 -0.28 4.54 7.55
CA ARG A 153 -0.50 3.33 8.36
C ARG A 153 -0.83 2.12 7.48
N TYR A 154 -1.73 2.27 6.51
CA TYR A 154 -2.04 1.22 5.55
C TYR A 154 -0.77 0.72 4.84
N HIS A 155 0.03 1.62 4.28
CA HIS A 155 1.25 1.20 3.59
C HIS A 155 2.32 0.63 4.52
N PHE A 156 2.47 1.14 5.76
CA PHE A 156 3.40 0.55 6.72
C PHE A 156 3.06 -0.89 7.05
N ILE A 157 1.78 -1.25 7.21
CA ILE A 157 1.33 -2.63 7.48
C ILE A 157 1.78 -3.62 6.39
N HIS A 158 1.88 -3.16 5.14
CA HIS A 158 2.37 -3.97 4.01
C HIS A 158 3.88 -3.85 3.77
N SER A 159 4.59 -3.09 4.61
CA SER A 159 6.05 -2.94 4.58
C SER A 159 6.75 -3.90 5.56
N THR A 160 8.08 -3.78 5.64
CA THR A 160 8.90 -4.46 6.65
C THR A 160 9.57 -3.46 7.61
N ASP A 161 9.05 -2.24 7.72
CA ASP A 161 9.65 -1.14 8.49
C ASP A 161 8.90 -0.90 9.81
N GLY A 162 9.17 -1.75 10.79
CA GLY A 162 8.52 -1.68 12.09
C GLY A 162 8.90 -0.42 12.89
N ASP A 163 10.13 0.07 12.73
CA ASP A 163 10.65 1.19 13.53
C ASP A 163 10.04 2.53 13.11
N ASN A 164 9.97 2.81 11.80
CA ASN A 164 9.29 4.00 11.31
C ASN A 164 7.77 3.87 11.45
N CYS A 165 7.20 2.66 11.32
CA CYS A 165 5.80 2.44 11.61
C CYS A 165 5.46 2.83 13.05
N ALA A 166 6.27 2.39 14.03
CA ALA A 166 6.11 2.77 15.43
C ALA A 166 6.23 4.28 15.63
N SER A 167 7.23 4.91 15.02
CA SER A 167 7.46 6.35 15.12
C SER A 167 6.28 7.16 14.54
N MET A 168 5.75 6.73 13.39
CA MET A 168 4.54 7.30 12.78
C MET A 168 3.32 7.11 13.69
N LEU A 169 3.11 5.93 14.28
CA LEU A 169 1.99 5.68 15.18
C LEU A 169 2.05 6.51 16.48
N ILE A 170 3.26 6.77 17.00
CA ILE A 170 3.46 7.66 18.14
C ILE A 170 3.03 9.07 17.77
N GLU A 171 3.52 9.59 16.64
CA GLU A 171 3.16 10.92 16.18
C GLU A 171 1.65 11.02 15.94
N TYR A 172 1.07 10.03 15.25
CA TYR A 172 -0.35 9.96 14.95
C TYR A 172 -1.21 9.96 16.22
N HIS A 173 -0.84 9.16 17.23
CA HIS A 173 -1.52 9.15 18.52
C HIS A 173 -1.45 10.51 19.21
N ILE A 174 -0.26 11.12 19.28
CA ILE A 174 -0.06 12.40 19.95
C ILE A 174 -0.86 13.53 19.27
N THR A 175 -0.98 13.49 17.94
CA THR A 175 -1.64 14.56 17.19
C THR A 175 -3.16 14.38 17.08
N GLU A 176 -3.64 13.15 16.93
CA GLU A 176 -5.05 12.88 16.57
C GLU A 176 -5.75 11.85 17.48
N GLY A 177 -5.02 11.16 18.35
CA GLY A 177 -5.57 10.12 19.23
C GLY A 177 -6.02 10.60 20.61
N TYR A 178 -6.87 9.83 21.27
CA TYR A 178 -7.23 10.10 22.67
C TYR A 178 -6.16 9.55 23.63
N PRO A 179 -5.92 10.19 24.80
CA PRO A 179 -4.97 9.69 25.80
C PRO A 179 -5.27 8.25 26.29
N SER A 180 -6.53 7.81 26.22
CA SER A 180 -6.95 6.45 26.58
C SER A 180 -6.66 5.38 25.53
N GLU A 181 -6.11 5.75 24.37
CA GLU A 181 -5.91 4.87 23.21
C GLU A 181 -4.45 4.54 22.95
N VAL A 182 -3.50 5.01 23.78
CA VAL A 182 -2.05 4.80 23.61
C VAL A 182 -1.72 3.34 23.26
N ASP A 183 -2.25 2.39 24.01
CA ASP A 183 -1.99 0.97 23.77
C ASP A 183 -2.81 0.37 22.61
N LEU A 184 -3.93 1.00 22.22
CA LEU A 184 -4.77 0.54 21.11
C LEU A 184 -4.11 0.76 19.75
N PHE A 185 -3.39 1.89 19.56
CA PHE A 185 -2.69 2.20 18.31
C PHE A 185 -1.67 1.11 17.94
N ILE A 186 -0.85 0.71 18.91
CA ILE A 186 0.14 -0.34 18.69
C ILE A 186 -0.48 -1.74 18.70
N ALA A 187 -1.47 -2.01 19.54
CA ALA A 187 -2.15 -3.31 19.58
C ALA A 187 -2.77 -3.65 18.24
N GLN A 188 -3.54 -2.73 17.67
CA GLN A 188 -4.16 -2.94 16.37
C GLN A 188 -3.10 -3.25 15.29
N THR A 189 -2.00 -2.51 15.27
CA THR A 189 -0.92 -2.67 14.29
C THR A 189 -0.18 -3.99 14.45
N VAL A 190 0.19 -4.37 15.68
CA VAL A 190 0.87 -5.65 15.98
C VAL A 190 -0.01 -6.84 15.58
N LEU A 191 -1.30 -6.81 15.94
CA LEU A 191 -2.25 -7.86 15.60
C LEU A 191 -2.41 -8.00 14.08
N GLN A 192 -2.44 -6.89 13.33
CA GLN A 192 -2.50 -6.88 11.88
C GLN A 192 -1.23 -7.47 11.23
N TYR A 193 -0.04 -7.07 11.68
CA TYR A 193 1.21 -7.68 11.20
C TYR A 193 1.25 -9.19 11.43
N LEU A 194 0.78 -9.66 12.59
CA LEU A 194 0.69 -11.09 12.89
C LEU A 194 -0.30 -11.81 11.98
N CYS A 195 -1.45 -11.19 11.64
CA CYS A 195 -2.39 -11.74 10.65
C CYS A 195 -1.78 -11.87 9.25
N LEU A 196 -0.79 -11.03 8.93
CA LEU A 196 0.00 -11.09 7.68
C LEU A 196 1.24 -12.00 7.79
N LYS A 197 1.36 -12.79 8.87
CA LYS A 197 2.52 -13.64 9.19
C LYS A 197 3.85 -12.86 9.33
N ASN A 198 3.80 -11.54 9.50
CA ASN A 198 4.97 -10.67 9.59
C ASN A 198 5.44 -10.51 11.05
N LYS A 199 5.88 -11.63 11.66
CA LYS A 199 6.29 -11.69 13.08
C LYS A 199 7.42 -10.70 13.41
N SER A 200 8.43 -10.64 12.54
CA SER A 200 9.61 -9.80 12.75
C SER A 200 9.25 -8.32 12.83
N THR A 201 8.45 -7.83 11.88
CA THR A 201 8.04 -6.43 11.85
C THR A 201 7.10 -6.10 13.00
N ALA A 202 6.21 -7.03 13.38
CA ALA A 202 5.34 -6.89 14.56
C ALA A 202 6.16 -6.67 15.84
N SER A 203 7.21 -7.48 16.05
CA SER A 203 8.09 -7.37 17.21
C SER A 203 8.89 -6.05 17.20
N THR A 204 9.50 -5.69 16.06
CA THR A 204 10.23 -4.42 15.93
C THR A 204 9.34 -3.22 16.21
N ALA A 205 8.13 -3.19 15.62
CA ALA A 205 7.18 -2.10 15.83
C ALA A 205 6.73 -2.00 17.30
N PHE A 206 6.40 -3.14 17.93
CA PHE A 206 6.01 -3.17 19.33
C PHE A 206 7.11 -2.59 20.23
N HIS A 207 8.34 -3.08 20.10
CA HIS A 207 9.45 -2.63 20.93
C HIS A 207 9.77 -1.15 20.71
N ALA A 208 9.91 -0.72 19.45
CA ALA A 208 10.18 0.68 19.13
C ALA A 208 9.07 1.62 19.64
N TYR A 209 7.80 1.20 19.56
CA TYR A 209 6.68 1.99 20.07
C TYR A 209 6.74 2.13 21.59
N THR A 210 6.88 1.00 22.31
CA THR A 210 6.92 1.00 23.78
C THR A 210 8.15 1.70 24.36
N GLU A 211 9.27 1.71 23.65
CA GLU A 211 10.49 2.40 24.06
C GLU A 211 10.41 3.92 23.84
N LYS A 212 9.82 4.35 22.72
CA LYS A 212 9.84 5.76 22.29
C LYS A 212 8.58 6.54 22.68
N HIS A 213 7.45 5.89 22.97
CA HIS A 213 6.19 6.58 23.23
C HIS A 213 6.20 7.28 24.60
N PRO A 214 5.97 8.61 24.68
CA PRO A 214 6.13 9.38 25.93
C PRO A 214 5.14 8.99 27.03
N ALA A 215 3.95 8.51 26.68
CA ALA A 215 2.96 8.02 27.65
C ALA A 215 3.25 6.59 28.19
N VAL A 216 4.24 5.88 27.64
CA VAL A 216 4.67 4.56 28.13
C VAL A 216 5.87 4.77 29.06
N THR A 217 5.58 4.99 30.34
CA THR A 217 6.56 5.49 31.32
C THR A 217 7.40 4.40 32.00
N SER A 218 7.13 3.12 31.72
CA SER A 218 7.83 1.97 32.30
C SER A 218 8.06 0.91 31.24
N GLY A 219 9.20 0.23 31.33
CA GLY A 219 9.46 -0.97 30.54
C GLY A 219 8.65 -2.16 31.06
N PHE A 220 8.75 -3.28 30.36
CA PHE A 220 8.07 -4.51 30.77
C PHE A 220 8.45 -4.96 32.21
N PRO A 221 7.47 -5.28 33.10
CA PRO A 221 6.03 -5.28 32.87
C PRO A 221 5.42 -3.87 32.82
N TYR A 222 4.60 -3.62 31.80
CA TYR A 222 3.97 -2.33 31.55
C TYR A 222 2.80 -2.09 32.51
N LEU A 223 2.50 -0.82 32.79
CA LEU A 223 1.28 -0.45 33.53
C LEU A 223 0.00 -0.71 32.73
N LEU A 224 0.08 -0.65 31.39
CA LEU A 224 -1.04 -0.89 30.49
C LEU A 224 -1.20 -2.40 30.23
N PRO A 225 -2.28 -3.05 30.68
CA PRO A 225 -2.43 -4.50 30.55
C PRO A 225 -2.38 -5.01 29.11
N LEU A 226 -2.90 -4.25 28.15
CA LEU A 226 -2.88 -4.64 26.74
C LEU A 226 -1.45 -4.73 26.18
N LEU A 227 -0.53 -3.85 26.61
CA LEU A 227 0.88 -3.96 26.20
C LEU A 227 1.54 -5.23 26.75
N ASN A 228 1.19 -5.64 27.97
CA ASN A 228 1.66 -6.91 28.51
C ASN A 228 1.11 -8.10 27.73
N PHE A 229 -0.17 -8.06 27.34
CA PHE A 229 -0.76 -9.07 26.45
C PHE A 229 0.05 -9.20 25.16
N LEU A 230 0.36 -8.09 24.48
CA LEU A 230 1.12 -8.10 23.22
C LEU A 230 2.54 -8.66 23.43
N GLN A 231 3.25 -8.24 24.48
CA GLN A 231 4.58 -8.75 24.82
C GLN A 231 4.56 -10.27 25.00
N PHE A 232 3.58 -10.80 25.76
CA PHE A 232 3.46 -12.23 25.96
C PHE A 232 2.96 -12.97 24.71
N LEU A 233 2.08 -12.37 23.91
CA LEU A 233 1.61 -12.92 22.65
C LEU A 233 2.77 -13.14 21.68
N LEU A 234 3.62 -12.13 21.51
CA LEU A 234 4.82 -12.22 20.68
C LEU A 234 5.74 -13.36 21.16
N GLN A 235 5.95 -13.49 22.48
CA GLN A 235 6.74 -14.60 23.05
C GLN A 235 6.09 -15.98 22.86
N ALA A 236 4.76 -16.07 22.97
CA ALA A 236 4.02 -17.31 22.78
C ALA A 236 4.10 -17.80 21.33
N ILE A 237 4.05 -16.87 20.36
CA ILE A 237 4.21 -17.15 18.92
C ILE A 237 5.65 -17.56 18.59
N GLU A 238 6.64 -16.93 19.20
CA GLU A 238 8.06 -17.28 19.00
C GLU A 238 8.38 -18.69 19.52
N ARG A 239 7.76 -19.09 20.64
CA ARG A 239 7.98 -20.39 21.29
C ARG A 239 6.99 -21.48 20.87
N GLU A 240 6.05 -21.13 19.99
CA GLU A 240 4.97 -22.00 19.51
C GLU A 240 4.18 -22.69 20.65
N LYS A 241 3.87 -21.94 21.72
CA LYS A 241 3.19 -22.46 22.91
C LYS A 241 1.69 -22.13 22.92
N LEU A 242 0.88 -23.01 22.31
CA LEU A 242 -0.58 -22.87 22.29
C LEU A 242 -1.20 -22.70 23.70
N ALA A 243 -0.72 -23.45 24.70
CA ALA A 243 -1.23 -23.33 26.07
C ALA A 243 -1.05 -21.92 26.64
N TYR A 244 0.05 -21.24 26.30
CA TYR A 244 0.29 -19.86 26.73
C TYR A 244 -0.64 -18.90 26.00
N PHE A 245 -0.79 -19.07 24.68
CA PHE A 245 -1.74 -18.28 23.90
C PHE A 245 -3.17 -18.35 24.46
N ALA A 246 -3.69 -19.55 24.73
CA ALA A 246 -5.03 -19.74 25.27
C ALA A 246 -5.24 -19.04 26.62
N VAL A 247 -4.28 -19.19 27.54
CA VAL A 247 -4.33 -18.53 28.85
C VAL A 247 -4.26 -17.00 28.71
N LEU A 248 -3.46 -16.47 27.78
CA LEU A 248 -3.37 -15.04 27.53
C LEU A 248 -4.71 -14.48 27.04
N CYS A 249 -5.35 -15.13 26.07
CA CYS A 249 -6.65 -14.72 25.55
C CYS A 249 -7.73 -14.68 26.65
N GLU A 250 -7.74 -15.67 27.55
CA GLU A 250 -8.67 -15.72 28.67
C GLU A 250 -8.39 -14.60 29.70
N LYS A 251 -7.13 -14.43 30.11
CA LYS A 251 -6.76 -13.48 31.18
C LYS A 251 -6.87 -12.02 30.75
N TYR A 252 -6.58 -11.72 29.50
CA TYR A 252 -6.60 -10.35 28.96
C TYR A 252 -7.90 -10.01 28.22
N GLN A 253 -8.94 -10.83 28.37
CA GLN A 253 -10.23 -10.64 27.75
C GLN A 253 -10.82 -9.22 27.95
N PRO A 254 -10.75 -8.60 29.15
CA PRO A 254 -11.21 -7.22 29.35
C PRO A 254 -10.41 -6.18 28.54
N SER A 255 -9.12 -6.44 28.28
CA SER A 255 -8.28 -5.57 27.43
C SER A 255 -8.59 -5.76 25.96
N LEU A 256 -8.84 -7.00 25.53
CA LEU A 256 -9.19 -7.34 24.15
C LEU A 256 -10.55 -6.80 23.74
N GLN A 257 -11.52 -6.73 24.67
CA GLN A 257 -12.85 -6.17 24.41
C GLN A 257 -12.90 -4.66 24.18
N ARG A 258 -11.79 -3.94 24.40
CA ARG A 258 -11.72 -2.49 24.16
C ARG A 258 -11.84 -2.13 22.68
N ASP A 259 -11.46 -3.04 21.78
CA ASP A 259 -11.67 -2.91 20.33
C ASP A 259 -12.37 -4.19 19.84
N PRO A 260 -13.58 -4.09 19.24
CA PRO A 260 -14.35 -5.24 18.80
C PRO A 260 -13.65 -6.06 17.70
N THR A 261 -12.67 -5.48 16.99
CA THR A 261 -11.91 -6.17 15.93
C THR A 261 -10.80 -7.08 16.46
N TYR A 262 -10.38 -6.92 17.72
CA TYR A 262 -9.26 -7.69 18.27
C TYR A 262 -9.55 -9.17 18.42
N SER A 263 -10.79 -9.55 18.74
CA SER A 263 -11.20 -10.96 18.79
C SER A 263 -10.98 -11.63 17.44
N GLU A 264 -11.34 -10.96 16.34
CA GLU A 264 -11.16 -11.48 14.98
C GLU A 264 -9.68 -11.66 14.62
N TYR A 265 -8.83 -10.69 14.98
CA TYR A 265 -7.39 -10.84 14.76
C TYR A 265 -6.80 -11.97 15.60
N VAL A 266 -7.15 -12.04 16.88
CA VAL A 266 -6.64 -13.05 17.80
C VAL A 266 -7.06 -14.45 17.35
N ASP A 267 -8.30 -14.64 16.90
CA ASP A 267 -8.75 -15.91 16.31
C ASP A 267 -7.94 -16.27 15.07
N ARG A 268 -7.67 -15.29 14.20
CA ARG A 268 -6.85 -15.51 13.00
C ARG A 268 -5.42 -15.88 13.35
N ILE A 269 -4.82 -15.22 14.33
CA ILE A 269 -3.49 -15.53 14.86
C ILE A 269 -3.47 -16.95 15.45
N GLY A 270 -4.52 -17.34 16.17
CA GLY A 270 -4.78 -18.69 16.67
C GLY A 270 -4.70 -19.75 15.57
N GLN A 271 -5.38 -19.50 14.45
CA GLN A 271 -5.36 -20.39 13.28
C GLN A 271 -3.98 -20.43 12.61
N LEU A 272 -3.36 -19.27 12.42
CA LEU A 272 -2.13 -19.13 11.64
C LEU A 272 -0.89 -19.71 12.33
N PHE A 273 -0.77 -19.53 13.65
CA PHE A 273 0.44 -19.90 14.39
C PHE A 273 0.27 -21.12 15.30
N PHE A 274 -0.98 -21.50 15.63
CA PHE A 274 -1.24 -22.61 16.54
C PHE A 274 -2.18 -23.67 15.97
N GLY A 275 -2.64 -23.53 14.72
CA GLY A 275 -3.47 -24.52 14.04
C GLY A 275 -4.87 -24.69 14.63
N LEU A 276 -5.38 -23.69 15.35
CA LEU A 276 -6.75 -23.73 15.88
C LEU A 276 -7.77 -23.77 14.75
N THR A 277 -8.83 -24.55 14.93
CA THR A 277 -9.96 -24.56 14.00
C THR A 277 -10.77 -23.28 14.14
N PRO A 278 -11.23 -22.67 13.04
CA PRO A 278 -12.07 -21.48 13.11
C PRO A 278 -13.36 -21.77 13.89
N PRO A 279 -13.85 -20.84 14.71
CA PRO A 279 -15.15 -20.99 15.36
C PRO A 279 -16.24 -21.20 14.30
N PRO A 280 -17.31 -21.96 14.61
CA PRO A 280 -18.40 -22.21 13.67
C PRO A 280 -18.95 -20.88 13.15
N LYS A 281 -18.86 -20.69 11.82
CA LYS A 281 -19.25 -19.45 11.14
C LYS A 281 -20.72 -19.14 11.45
N GLN A 282 -20.97 -18.06 12.19
CA GLN A 282 -22.28 -17.40 12.10
C GLN A 282 -22.38 -16.82 10.69
N GLN A 283 -23.39 -17.26 9.93
CA GLN A 283 -23.69 -16.76 8.59
C GLN A 283 -23.83 -15.23 8.64
N GLY A 284 -22.91 -14.49 7.98
CA GLY A 284 -23.03 -13.04 7.78
C GLY A 284 -22.09 -12.12 8.57
N GLY A 285 -20.96 -12.60 9.12
CA GLY A 285 -20.07 -11.78 9.96
C GLY A 285 -19.13 -10.81 9.21
N LEU A 286 -18.87 -9.66 9.85
CA LEU A 286 -17.88 -8.62 9.47
C LEU A 286 -16.49 -9.16 9.06
N PHE A 287 -16.11 -10.36 9.52
CA PHE A 287 -14.83 -11.03 9.25
C PHE A 287 -14.44 -11.12 7.77
N GLY A 288 -15.42 -11.36 6.88
CA GLY A 288 -15.18 -11.37 5.43
C GLY A 288 -14.81 -9.99 4.90
N ASN A 289 -15.48 -8.96 5.39
CA ASN A 289 -15.24 -7.56 5.03
C ASN A 289 -13.95 -7.01 5.64
N LEU A 290 -13.56 -7.48 6.83
CA LEU A 290 -12.31 -7.06 7.46
C LEU A 290 -11.10 -7.58 6.67
N LEU A 291 -11.08 -8.88 6.34
CA LEU A 291 -10.08 -9.44 5.44
C LEU A 291 -10.13 -8.77 4.05
N GLN A 292 -11.31 -8.48 3.52
CA GLN A 292 -11.41 -7.78 2.24
C GLN A 292 -10.94 -6.31 2.31
N SER A 293 -11.14 -5.62 3.43
CA SER A 293 -10.67 -4.25 3.67
C SER A 293 -9.15 -4.20 3.93
N PHE A 294 -8.59 -5.20 4.64
CA PHE A 294 -7.13 -5.41 4.73
C PHE A 294 -6.48 -5.68 3.38
N PHE A 295 -7.22 -6.32 2.48
CA PHE A 295 -6.72 -6.79 1.19
C PHE A 295 -7.11 -5.85 0.03
N GLY A 296 -8.04 -4.92 0.26
CA GLY A 296 -8.77 -4.16 -0.75
C GLY A 296 -9.02 -2.69 -0.39
N GLY A 297 -8.37 -2.17 0.66
CA GLY A 297 -8.45 -0.75 1.06
C GLY A 297 -8.03 0.27 -0.03
N PHE A 298 -7.56 -0.21 -1.18
CA PHE A 298 -7.32 0.61 -2.37
C PHE A 298 -8.48 0.65 -3.37
N ASP A 299 -9.51 -0.20 -3.27
CA ASP A 299 -10.65 -0.23 -4.22
C ASP A 299 -11.93 0.41 -3.65
N GLU A 300 -12.12 0.47 -2.33
CA GLU A 300 -13.40 0.91 -1.72
C GLU A 300 -13.65 2.42 -1.75
N ASN A 301 -12.64 3.26 -2.01
CA ASN A 301 -12.84 4.71 -2.21
C ASN A 301 -13.28 5.08 -3.65
N PHE A 302 -13.55 4.10 -4.51
CA PHE A 302 -13.71 4.30 -5.96
C PHE A 302 -15.13 4.05 -6.50
N THR A 303 -16.14 3.87 -5.64
CA THR A 303 -17.53 3.77 -6.10
C THR A 303 -18.43 4.80 -5.42
N GLU A 304 -18.53 5.97 -6.02
CA GLU A 304 -19.79 6.73 -6.13
C GLU A 304 -19.62 7.88 -7.15
N GLU A 305 -20.07 7.65 -8.38
CA GLU A 305 -21.03 8.53 -9.05
C GLU A 305 -21.65 7.73 -10.21
N GLY A 306 -22.96 7.48 -10.09
CA GLY A 306 -23.71 6.61 -10.99
C GLY A 306 -24.03 7.28 -12.32
N GLU A 307 -23.63 6.63 -13.41
CA GLU A 307 -24.26 6.85 -14.71
C GLU A 307 -25.40 5.83 -14.93
N PRO A 308 -26.58 6.26 -15.39
CA PRO A 308 -27.72 5.38 -15.59
C PRO A 308 -27.52 4.53 -16.85
N VAL A 309 -27.53 3.21 -16.68
CA VAL A 309 -27.50 2.26 -17.80
C VAL A 309 -28.83 2.34 -18.57
N ALA A 310 -28.79 2.95 -19.75
CA ALA A 310 -29.88 2.92 -20.72
C ALA A 310 -30.03 1.50 -21.30
N GLY A 311 -31.06 0.78 -20.88
CA GLY A 311 -31.46 -0.50 -21.49
C GLY A 311 -32.17 -0.29 -22.84
N PRO A 312 -31.95 -1.17 -23.84
CA PRO A 312 -32.59 -1.03 -25.13
C PRO A 312 -34.07 -1.41 -25.07
N SER A 313 -34.91 -0.44 -25.43
CA SER A 313 -36.34 -0.62 -25.66
C SER A 313 -36.59 -1.58 -26.82
N LYS A 314 -37.31 -2.68 -26.56
CA LYS A 314 -38.12 -3.36 -27.57
C LYS A 314 -39.54 -3.52 -27.04
N ARG A 315 -40.43 -2.71 -27.64
CA ARG A 315 -41.87 -2.93 -27.63
C ARG A 315 -42.18 -4.17 -28.46
N GLU A 316 -42.96 -5.07 -27.91
CA GLU A 316 -43.97 -5.81 -28.68
C GLU A 316 -45.18 -6.03 -27.78
N ALA A 317 -46.34 -5.63 -28.30
CA ALA A 317 -47.62 -5.65 -27.63
C ALA A 317 -48.38 -6.92 -28.02
N SER A 318 -48.99 -7.60 -27.07
CA SER A 318 -50.20 -8.37 -27.36
C SER A 318 -51.12 -8.43 -26.14
N PHE A 319 -52.25 -7.77 -26.32
CA PHE A 319 -53.48 -7.77 -25.55
C PHE A 319 -54.00 -9.19 -25.26
N LYS A 320 -54.49 -9.45 -24.04
CA LYS A 320 -55.73 -10.22 -23.80
C LYS A 320 -56.29 -9.90 -22.41
N LEU A 321 -57.55 -9.47 -22.42
CA LEU A 321 -58.40 -9.10 -21.29
C LEU A 321 -58.97 -10.32 -20.56
N ARG A 322 -59.17 -10.13 -19.25
CA ARG A 322 -60.25 -10.58 -18.33
C ARG A 322 -60.74 -12.04 -18.39
N GLN A 323 -60.91 -12.67 -17.22
CA GLN A 323 -62.21 -12.68 -16.54
C GLN A 323 -62.13 -13.24 -15.09
N GLU A 324 -62.83 -12.54 -14.18
CA GLU A 324 -63.55 -12.97 -12.95
C GLU A 324 -62.79 -13.75 -11.84
N GLU A 325 -62.61 -13.17 -10.66
CA GLU A 325 -63.59 -13.02 -9.56
C GLU A 325 -64.03 -14.38 -8.98
N LEU A 326 -63.66 -14.64 -7.72
CA LEU A 326 -64.56 -14.79 -6.58
C LEU A 326 -63.76 -15.20 -5.32
N ASP A 327 -64.12 -14.54 -4.21
CA ASP A 327 -63.68 -14.64 -2.80
C ASP A 327 -62.43 -13.88 -2.33
#